data_AF-A0A1M2VH25-F1
#
_entry.id   AF-A0A1M2VH25-F1
#
_cell.length_a   1.000
_cell.length_b   1.000
_cell.length_c   1.000
_cell.angle_alpha   90.00
_cell.angle_beta   90.00
_cell.angle_gamma   90.00
#
_symmetry.space_group_name_H-M   'P 1'
#
loop_
_entity.id
_entity.type
_entity.pdbx_description
1 polymer ?
#
loop_
_entity_poly.entity_id
_entity_poly.type
_entity_poly.pdbx_seq_one_letter_code
_entity_poly.pdbx_strand_id
1 'polypeptide(L)'
;MASSNVHAGIGEPSAKRPRREDHDPVDGQHTKRNTAAFIRSSEYWFEDGNIVIIAGGVVAYRVHRGVLARDSAVFADMFQVPQPAQEEMLEECPFMHVSDSPTDFTFLLRALYDGTK
;
A
#
# COMPACT_ATOMS: atom_id res chain seq x y z
N MET A 1 -9.35 -71.20 13.31
CA MET A 1 -8.96 -71.37 14.73
C MET A 1 -8.06 -70.16 15.03
N ALA A 2 -8.56 -69.01 15.51
CA ALA A 2 -9.02 -68.74 16.87
C ALA A 2 -7.94 -69.21 17.89
N SER A 3 -7.30 -68.38 18.71
CA SER A 3 -7.81 -67.23 19.47
C SER A 3 -6.66 -66.46 20.18
N SER A 4 -6.90 -65.16 20.39
CA SER A 4 -6.76 -64.36 21.63
C SER A 4 -5.42 -64.25 22.40
N ASN A 5 -5.12 -63.22 23.20
CA ASN A 5 -5.42 -61.77 23.27
C ASN A 5 -4.63 -61.20 24.49
N VAL A 6 -4.25 -59.91 24.43
CA VAL A 6 -3.97 -58.92 25.51
C VAL A 6 -2.92 -59.14 26.62
N HIS A 7 -2.01 -58.16 26.75
CA HIS A 7 -1.82 -57.44 28.02
C HIS A 7 -1.47 -55.97 27.76
N ALA A 8 -2.10 -55.09 28.54
CA ALA A 8 -2.03 -53.63 28.48
C ALA A 8 -0.78 -53.09 29.18
N GLY A 9 -0.36 -51.88 28.81
CA GLY A 9 0.65 -51.14 29.57
C GLY A 9 0.84 -49.71 29.07
N ILE A 10 0.16 -48.77 29.73
CA ILE A 10 0.67 -47.45 30.18
C ILE A 10 1.25 -46.56 29.04
N GLY A 11 0.56 -45.53 28.54
CA GLY A 11 0.19 -44.34 29.29
C GLY A 11 1.38 -43.38 29.42
N GLU A 12 1.70 -42.61 28.37
CA GLU A 12 2.50 -41.38 28.53
C GLU A 12 1.94 -40.22 27.72
N PRO A 13 1.74 -39.05 28.35
CA PRO A 13 0.98 -37.94 27.80
C PRO A 13 1.80 -37.15 26.79
N SER A 14 1.14 -36.70 25.72
CA SER A 14 1.64 -35.69 24.79
C SER A 14 2.29 -34.56 25.58
N ALA A 15 3.62 -34.47 25.49
CA ALA A 15 4.42 -33.45 26.15
C ALA A 15 3.79 -32.08 25.89
N LYS A 16 3.19 -31.50 26.93
CA LYS A 16 2.69 -30.14 26.91
C LYS A 16 3.92 -29.25 26.74
N ARG A 17 4.09 -28.72 25.53
CA ARG A 17 5.04 -27.63 25.28
C ARG A 17 4.68 -26.51 26.27
N PRO A 18 5.61 -26.09 27.14
CA PRO A 18 5.38 -24.97 28.04
C PRO A 18 4.96 -23.76 27.20
N ARG A 19 3.83 -23.14 27.56
CA ARG A 19 3.48 -21.83 27.03
C ARG A 19 4.47 -20.84 27.63
N ARG A 20 5.56 -20.58 26.92
CA ARG A 20 6.34 -19.38 27.17
C ARG A 20 5.49 -18.23 26.69
N GLU A 21 5.09 -17.38 27.62
CA GLU A 21 4.78 -15.98 27.29
C GLU A 21 6.12 -15.33 26.96
N ASP A 22 6.68 -15.68 25.81
CA ASP A 22 7.69 -14.86 25.19
C ASP A 22 6.90 -13.67 24.65
N HIS A 23 6.77 -12.65 25.50
CA HIS A 23 6.41 -11.31 25.08
C HIS A 23 7.51 -10.89 24.11
N ASP A 24 7.31 -11.19 22.84
CA ASP A 24 8.14 -10.67 21.77
C ASP A 24 8.27 -9.15 22.01
N PRO A 25 9.49 -8.60 22.02
CA PRO A 25 9.61 -7.16 22.01
C PRO A 25 8.82 -6.71 20.79
N VAL A 26 7.89 -5.79 20.98
CA VAL A 26 7.28 -5.08 19.86
C VAL A 26 8.42 -4.26 19.28
N ASP A 27 9.22 -4.91 18.43
CA ASP A 27 10.18 -4.23 17.60
C ASP A 27 9.30 -3.30 16.78
N GLY A 28 9.38 -2.02 17.14
CA GLY A 28 8.89 -0.87 16.37
C GLY A 28 9.64 -0.79 15.06
N GLN A 29 9.72 -1.91 14.34
CA GLN A 29 10.02 -2.00 12.94
C GLN A 29 8.78 -1.45 12.22
N HIS A 30 8.59 -0.13 12.38
CA HIS A 30 8.04 0.68 11.32
C HIS A 30 8.73 0.19 10.06
N THR A 31 7.97 -0.50 9.23
CA THR A 31 8.36 -0.84 7.89
C THR A 31 8.64 0.48 7.21
N LYS A 32 9.89 0.95 7.32
CA LYS A 32 10.54 1.75 6.30
C LYS A 32 10.53 0.86 5.06
N ARG A 33 9.36 0.69 4.44
CA ARG A 33 9.30 0.34 3.03
C ARG A 33 10.20 1.37 2.40
N ASN A 34 11.30 0.88 1.87
CA ASN A 34 12.30 1.68 1.17
C ASN A 34 11.52 2.62 0.25
N THR A 35 11.38 3.89 0.64
CA THR A 35 10.84 4.91 -0.24
C THR A 35 11.91 4.98 -1.32
N ALA A 36 11.77 4.17 -2.37
CA ALA A 36 12.54 4.34 -3.57
C ALA A 36 12.43 5.83 -3.87
N ALA A 37 13.56 6.53 -3.93
CA ALA A 37 13.57 7.97 -4.10
C ALA A 37 12.87 8.25 -5.43
N PHE A 38 11.60 8.64 -5.38
CA PHE A 38 10.83 8.95 -6.57
C PHE A 38 11.39 10.24 -7.17
N ILE A 39 11.42 10.29 -8.49
CA ILE A 39 11.80 11.51 -9.21
C ILE A 39 10.57 12.39 -9.26
N ARG A 40 10.63 13.59 -8.67
CA ARG A 40 9.54 14.56 -8.79
C ARG A 40 9.44 15.04 -10.24
N SER A 41 8.23 15.08 -10.77
CA SER A 41 7.96 15.73 -12.05
C SER A 41 8.25 17.23 -11.92
N SER A 42 9.06 17.78 -12.82
CA SER A 42 9.30 19.23 -12.88
C SER A 42 8.12 20.01 -13.47
N GLU A 43 7.24 19.33 -14.20
CA GLU A 43 6.11 19.95 -14.90
C GLU A 43 4.85 19.97 -14.04
N TYR A 44 4.60 18.91 -13.26
CA TYR A 44 3.38 18.74 -12.48
C TYR A 44 3.72 18.46 -11.01
N TRP A 45 4.15 19.53 -10.33
CA TRP A 45 4.39 19.55 -8.90
C TRP A 45 3.80 20.83 -8.29
N PHE A 46 2.55 20.72 -7.86
CA PHE A 46 1.79 21.85 -7.32
C PHE A 46 1.96 21.95 -5.80
N GLU A 47 2.31 23.13 -5.30
CA GLU A 47 2.50 23.37 -3.86
C GLU A 47 1.20 23.25 -3.06
N ASP A 48 0.07 23.53 -3.71
CA ASP A 48 -1.30 23.34 -3.20
C ASP A 48 -1.89 21.96 -3.55
N GLY A 49 -1.11 21.10 -4.22
CA GLY A 49 -1.52 19.75 -4.57
C GLY A 49 -1.80 18.89 -3.33
N ASN A 50 -2.93 18.18 -3.36
CA ASN A 50 -3.49 17.43 -2.24
C ASN A 50 -3.49 15.91 -2.44
N ILE A 51 -2.80 15.42 -3.47
CA ILE A 51 -2.44 14.02 -3.64
C ILE A 51 -1.12 13.89 -4.42
N VAL A 52 -0.33 12.87 -4.10
CA VAL A 52 0.81 12.44 -4.91
C VAL A 52 0.48 11.16 -5.68
N ILE A 53 0.66 11.19 -7.00
CA ILE A 53 0.53 10.00 -7.85
C ILE A 53 1.94 9.54 -8.25
N ILE A 54 2.22 8.25 -8.10
CA ILE A 54 3.47 7.63 -8.53
C ILE A 54 3.21 6.77 -9.75
N ALA A 55 3.70 7.21 -10.91
CA ALA A 55 3.56 6.48 -12.17
C ALA A 55 4.78 5.61 -12.44
N GLY A 56 4.54 4.37 -12.91
CA GLY A 56 5.57 3.39 -13.22
C GLY A 56 6.50 3.03 -12.05
N GLY A 57 6.12 3.39 -10.81
CA GLY A 57 6.96 3.22 -9.62
C GLY A 57 8.20 4.11 -9.55
N VAL A 58 8.35 5.11 -10.43
CA VAL A 58 9.59 5.89 -10.57
C VAL A 58 9.40 7.40 -10.51
N VAL A 59 8.31 7.93 -11.08
CA VAL A 59 8.07 9.38 -11.15
C VAL A 59 6.86 9.75 -10.30
N ALA A 60 7.01 10.77 -9.46
CA ALA A 60 5.98 11.29 -8.59
C ALA A 60 5.43 12.64 -9.09
N TYR A 61 4.12 12.79 -9.01
CA TYR A 61 3.37 13.96 -9.44
C TYR A 61 2.54 14.47 -8.27
N ARG A 62 2.75 15.72 -7.84
CA ARG A 62 1.92 16.34 -6.79
C ARG A 62 0.84 17.17 -7.46
N VAL A 63 -0.41 16.69 -7.38
CA VAL A 63 -1.55 17.17 -8.19
C VAL A 63 -2.83 17.31 -7.36
N HIS A 64 -3.94 17.65 -8.01
CA HIS A 64 -5.22 17.93 -7.37
C HIS A 64 -6.22 16.80 -7.60
N ARG A 65 -6.72 16.21 -6.50
CA ARG A 65 -7.75 15.15 -6.54
C ARG A 65 -8.98 15.55 -7.35
N GLY A 66 -9.44 16.80 -7.18
CA GLY A 66 -10.61 17.32 -7.88
C GLY A 66 -10.43 17.39 -9.40
N VAL A 67 -9.24 17.76 -9.88
CA VAL A 67 -8.93 17.81 -11.33
C VAL A 67 -8.95 16.40 -11.91
N LEU A 68 -8.31 15.43 -11.25
CA LEU A 68 -8.32 14.04 -11.69
C LEU A 68 -9.73 13.43 -11.67
N ALA A 69 -10.48 13.65 -10.59
CA ALA A 69 -11.81 13.07 -10.41
C ALA A 69 -12.86 13.67 -11.36
N ARG A 70 -12.71 14.93 -11.78
CA ARG A 70 -13.66 15.58 -12.69
C ARG A 70 -13.70 14.89 -14.05
N ASP A 71 -12.54 14.49 -14.55
CA ASP A 71 -12.37 14.00 -15.92
C ASP A 71 -12.03 12.50 -15.98
N SER A 72 -11.99 11.80 -14.83
CA SER A 72 -11.79 10.35 -14.74
C SER A 72 -12.62 9.72 -13.63
N ALA A 73 -13.60 8.89 -14.03
CA ALA A 73 -14.44 8.12 -13.11
C ALA A 73 -13.61 7.17 -12.22
N VAL A 74 -12.51 6.62 -12.74
CA VAL A 74 -11.62 5.74 -11.97
C VAL A 74 -11.00 6.49 -10.78
N PHE A 75 -10.50 7.72 -11.02
CA PHE A 75 -9.97 8.55 -9.93
C PHE A 75 -11.07 9.02 -8.99
N ALA A 76 -12.25 9.36 -9.52
CA ALA A 76 -13.39 9.75 -8.69
C ALA A 76 -13.78 8.64 -7.70
N ASP A 77 -13.98 7.41 -8.19
CA ASP A 77 -14.39 6.28 -7.38
C ASP A 77 -13.33 5.90 -6.35
N MET A 78 -12.07 5.86 -6.76
CA MET A 78 -10.96 5.51 -5.89
C MET A 78 -10.78 6.49 -4.73
N PHE A 79 -11.07 7.78 -4.94
CA PHE A 79 -11.01 8.80 -3.89
C PHE A 79 -12.18 8.75 -2.90
N GLN A 80 -13.27 8.03 -3.22
CA GLN A 80 -14.38 7.81 -2.29
C GLN A 80 -14.12 6.65 -1.33
N VAL A 81 -13.17 5.76 -1.65
CA VAL A 81 -12.85 4.62 -0.79
C VAL A 81 -12.13 5.12 0.46
N PRO A 82 -12.67 4.89 1.67
CA PRO A 82 -11.98 5.24 2.91
C PRO A 82 -10.67 4.47 3.00
N GLN A 83 -9.57 5.20 3.04
CA GLN A 83 -8.26 4.62 3.26
C GLN A 83 -8.05 4.39 4.76
N PRO A 84 -7.31 3.34 5.16
CA PRO A 84 -7.06 3.05 6.57
C PRO A 84 -6.25 4.20 7.22
N ALA A 85 -6.52 4.51 8.50
CA ALA A 85 -5.98 5.67 9.21
C ALA A 85 -4.43 5.79 9.28
N GLN A 86 -3.73 4.76 8.82
CA GLN A 86 -2.27 4.69 8.73
C GLN A 86 -1.87 4.72 7.25
N GLU A 87 -2.31 5.76 6.55
CA GLU A 87 -1.92 6.01 5.16
C GLU A 87 -0.42 6.34 5.12
N GLU A 88 0.29 5.70 4.20
CA GLU A 88 1.63 6.14 3.87
C GLU A 88 1.53 7.53 3.22
N MET A 89 2.24 8.50 3.81
CA MET A 89 2.29 9.85 3.30
C MET A 89 3.64 10.08 2.61
N LEU A 90 3.62 10.79 1.50
CA LEU A 90 4.80 11.32 0.85
C LEU A 90 4.74 12.84 1.01
N GLU A 91 5.68 13.41 1.77
CA GLU A 91 5.74 14.86 2.00
C GLU A 91 4.44 15.43 2.57
N GLU A 92 3.91 14.77 3.61
CA GLU A 92 2.66 15.16 4.27
C GLU A 92 1.43 15.14 3.35
N CYS A 93 1.54 14.48 2.19
CA CYS A 93 0.47 14.32 1.22
C CYS A 93 0.16 12.83 1.04
N PRO A 94 -1.12 12.41 1.02
CA PRO A 94 -1.48 11.06 0.65
C PRO A 94 -0.93 10.72 -0.73
N PHE A 95 -0.42 9.52 -0.90
CA PHE A 95 0.06 9.08 -2.21
C PHE A 95 -0.54 7.76 -2.65
N MET A 96 -0.48 7.52 -3.95
CA MET A 96 -0.88 6.25 -4.53
C MET A 96 -0.06 5.91 -5.77
N HIS A 97 0.02 4.63 -6.09
CA HIS A 97 0.70 4.14 -7.28
C HIS A 97 -0.30 3.89 -8.40
N VAL A 98 0.11 4.21 -9.63
CA VAL A 98 -0.57 3.82 -10.86
C VAL A 98 0.36 2.96 -11.71
N SER A 99 -0.22 2.04 -12.48
CA SER A 99 0.52 1.17 -13.39
C SER A 99 0.97 1.86 -14.67
N ASP A 100 0.36 3.00 -15.01
CA ASP A 100 0.68 3.76 -16.21
C ASP A 100 2.14 4.22 -16.22
N SER A 101 2.71 4.32 -17.42
CA SER A 101 4.06 4.85 -17.57
C SER A 101 4.09 6.34 -17.20
N PRO A 102 5.23 6.88 -16.73
CA PRO A 102 5.38 8.32 -16.51
C PRO A 102 5.03 9.13 -17.75
N THR A 103 5.40 8.66 -18.95
CA THR A 103 5.10 9.33 -20.21
C THR A 103 3.59 9.46 -20.45
N ASP A 104 2.85 8.36 -20.32
CA ASP A 104 1.40 8.34 -20.55
C ASP A 104 0.68 9.19 -19.49
N PHE A 105 1.13 9.10 -18.24
CA PHE A 105 0.55 9.89 -17.16
C PHE A 105 0.81 11.39 -17.35
N THR A 106 2.00 11.79 -17.82
CA THR A 106 2.30 13.18 -18.17
C THR A 106 1.38 13.68 -19.30
N PHE A 107 1.10 12.87 -20.33
CA PHE A 107 0.15 13.27 -21.38
C PHE A 107 -1.28 13.43 -20.86
N LEU A 108 -1.72 12.56 -19.95
CA LEU A 108 -2.99 12.72 -19.26
C LEU A 108 -3.03 14.05 -18.49
N LEU A 109 -2.03 14.31 -17.65
CA LEU A 109 -1.98 15.55 -16.86
C LEU A 109 -1.96 16.79 -17.77
N ARG A 110 -1.25 16.74 -18.89
CA ARG A 110 -1.29 17.80 -19.91
C ARG A 110 -2.69 18.02 -20.47
N ALA A 111 -3.43 16.96 -20.75
CA ALA A 111 -4.81 17.09 -21.20
C ALA A 111 -5.74 17.68 -20.12
N LEU A 112 -5.48 17.40 -18.83
CA LEU A 112 -6.33 17.84 -17.72
C LEU A 112 -6.03 19.26 -17.22
N TYR A 113 -4.76 19.66 -17.22
CA TYR A 113 -4.29 20.94 -16.70
C TYR A 113 -4.06 21.98 -17.81
N ASP A 114 -3.57 21.54 -18.97
CA ASP A 114 -3.22 22.42 -20.08
C ASP A 114 -4.19 22.30 -21.26
N GLY A 115 -5.14 21.34 -21.18
CA GLY A 115 -6.20 21.16 -22.15
C GLY A 115 -7.30 22.19 -21.96
N THR A 116 -7.49 23.01 -22.99
CA THR A 116 -8.57 23.99 -23.22
C THR A 116 -8.52 25.32 -22.45
N LYS A 117 -8.02 26.33 -23.17
CA LYS A 117 -8.73 27.61 -23.34
C LYS A 117 -9.98 27.41 -24.18
#